data_AF-A0AA48RC48-F1
#
_entry.id   AF-A0AA48RC48-F1
#
_cell.length_a   1.000
_cell.length_b   1.000
_cell.length_c   1.000
_cell.angle_alpha   90.00
_cell.angle_beta   90.00
_cell.angle_gamma   90.00
#
_symmetry.space_group_name_H-M   'P 1'
#
loop_
_entity.id
_entity.type
_entity.pdbx_description
1 polymer ?
#
loop_
_entity_poly.entity_id
_entity_poly.type
_entity_poly.pdbx_seq_one_letter_code
_entity_poly.pdbx_strand_id
1 'polypeptide(L)'
;MSLTLDIVDNSLSPPDPEAPYLRVEDRNGVVHELAAVEGWRLMEILRDYGIGMDNTCGGALACAECHVVLDAESAARVPPPHEEELEKLDELPMLYDNSRLSCQIIWSDEMSGLTLKLPQET
;
A
#
# COMPACT_ATOMS: atom_id res chain seq x y z
N MET A 1 33.67 10.99 -25.24
CA MET A 1 32.99 9.94 -24.46
C MET A 1 32.46 10.62 -23.21
N SER A 2 31.33 11.31 -23.36
CA SER A 2 30.71 12.11 -22.30
C SER A 2 29.58 11.24 -21.74
N LEU A 3 29.76 10.77 -20.52
CA LEU A 3 28.70 10.14 -19.73
C LEU A 3 28.02 11.29 -18.97
N THR A 4 26.90 11.75 -19.49
CA THR A 4 25.97 12.61 -18.73
C THR A 4 24.82 11.73 -18.26
N LEU A 5 24.72 11.64 -16.94
CA LEU A 5 23.56 11.43 -16.08
C LEU A 5 22.25 11.01 -16.76
N ASP A 6 21.76 9.82 -16.42
CA ASP A 6 20.31 9.60 -16.27
C ASP A 6 20.02 9.64 -14.76
N ILE A 7 19.91 10.86 -14.23
CA ILE A 7 19.03 11.10 -13.08
C ILE A 7 17.68 10.61 -13.54
N VAL A 8 17.14 9.60 -12.85
CA VAL A 8 15.74 9.19 -13.00
C VAL A 8 14.88 10.43 -12.90
N ASP A 9 14.41 10.88 -14.07
CA ASP A 9 13.58 12.05 -14.23
C ASP A 9 12.25 11.70 -13.55
N ASN A 10 12.03 12.26 -12.37
CA ASN A 10 10.73 12.28 -11.69
C ASN A 10 9.76 13.23 -12.43
N SER A 11 9.75 13.16 -13.75
CA SER A 11 8.65 13.62 -14.59
C SER A 11 7.71 12.44 -14.71
N LEU A 12 6.71 12.44 -13.82
CA LEU A 12 5.48 11.70 -14.01
C LEU A 12 4.93 12.12 -15.39
N SER A 13 5.29 11.33 -16.40
CA SER A 13 4.54 11.28 -17.65
C SER A 13 3.07 11.05 -17.29
N PRO A 14 2.10 11.63 -18.01
CA PRO A 14 0.70 11.36 -17.73
C PRO A 14 0.52 9.85 -17.65
N PRO A 15 -0.10 9.32 -16.56
CA PRO A 15 -0.20 7.89 -16.39
C PRO A 15 -0.86 7.31 -17.64
N ASP A 16 -0.21 6.29 -18.20
CA ASP A 16 -0.83 5.47 -19.24
C ASP A 16 -2.23 5.09 -18.73
N PRO A 17 -3.33 5.34 -19.48
CA PRO A 17 -4.67 4.97 -19.04
C PRO A 17 -4.83 3.47 -18.77
N GLU A 18 -3.89 2.63 -19.22
CA GLU A 18 -3.84 1.20 -18.94
C GLU A 18 -2.85 0.83 -17.81
N ALA A 19 -2.22 1.80 -17.14
CA ALA A 19 -1.26 1.53 -16.07
C ALA A 19 -1.93 0.84 -14.86
N PRO A 20 -1.26 -0.16 -14.27
CA PRO A 20 -1.69 -0.77 -13.01
C PRO A 20 -1.84 0.27 -11.89
N TYR A 21 -2.95 0.19 -11.15
CA TYR A 21 -3.25 1.18 -10.11
C TYR A 21 -3.79 0.54 -8.84
N LEU A 22 -3.49 1.19 -7.71
CA LEU A 22 -4.03 0.91 -6.39
C LEU A 22 -5.11 1.96 -6.06
N ARG A 23 -6.31 1.53 -5.68
CA ARG A 23 -7.38 2.42 -5.23
C ARG A 23 -7.39 2.52 -3.71
N VAL A 24 -7.37 3.75 -3.19
CA VAL A 24 -7.21 4.02 -1.76
C VAL A 24 -8.26 5.02 -1.30
N GLU A 25 -9.08 4.65 -0.32
CA GLU A 25 -9.88 5.62 0.45
C GLU A 25 -9.06 6.10 1.66
N ASP A 26 -8.74 7.39 1.72
CA ASP A 26 -7.99 7.97 2.83
C ASP A 26 -8.87 8.22 4.07
N ARG A 27 -8.26 8.70 5.17
CA ARG A 27 -8.98 8.98 6.42
C ARG A 27 -10.02 10.12 6.32
N ASN A 28 -9.99 10.92 5.26
CA ASN A 28 -11.00 11.95 4.98
C ASN A 28 -12.14 11.40 4.11
N GLY A 29 -12.11 10.13 3.72
CA GLY A 29 -13.07 9.52 2.80
C GLY A 29 -12.83 9.90 1.35
N VAL A 30 -11.66 10.47 1.00
CA VAL A 30 -11.31 10.78 -0.38
C VAL A 30 -10.71 9.54 -1.03
N VAL A 31 -11.23 9.20 -2.21
CA VAL A 31 -10.73 8.07 -3.00
C VAL A 31 -9.66 8.55 -3.97
N HIS A 32 -8.52 7.87 -3.96
CA HIS A 32 -7.36 8.11 -4.80
C HIS A 32 -7.07 6.89 -5.66
N GLU A 33 -6.59 7.11 -6.89
CA GLU A 33 -6.04 6.08 -7.75
C GLU A 33 -4.55 6.36 -7.91
N LEU A 34 -3.72 5.46 -7.38
CA LEU A 34 -2.27 5.61 -7.33
C LEU A 34 -1.66 4.70 -8.37
N ALA A 35 -0.81 5.22 -9.25
CA ALA A 35 -0.03 4.35 -10.12
C ALA A 35 0.88 3.47 -9.24
N ALA A 36 0.84 2.17 -9.48
CA ALA A 36 1.56 1.19 -8.69
C ALA A 36 2.77 0.66 -9.48
N VAL A 37 3.79 0.21 -8.75
CA VAL A 37 5.04 -0.28 -9.33
C VAL A 37 5.21 -1.75 -8.96
N GLU A 38 5.37 -2.63 -9.95
CA GLU A 38 5.61 -4.06 -9.77
C GLU A 38 6.68 -4.32 -8.70
N GLY A 39 6.38 -5.21 -7.75
CA GLY A 39 7.31 -5.62 -6.70
C GLY A 39 7.46 -4.65 -5.53
N TRP A 40 6.83 -3.48 -5.56
CA TRP A 40 6.80 -2.56 -4.41
C TRP A 40 5.83 -3.05 -3.35
N ARG A 41 6.10 -2.73 -2.08
CA ARG A 41 5.13 -2.94 -1.01
C ARG A 41 4.02 -1.90 -1.12
N LEU A 42 2.78 -2.26 -0.75
CA LEU A 42 1.68 -1.30 -0.75
C LEU A 42 2.01 -0.06 0.11
N MET A 43 2.73 -0.24 1.23
CA MET A 43 3.17 0.88 2.06
C MET A 43 4.06 1.89 1.31
N GLU A 44 4.91 1.41 0.39
CA GLU A 44 5.88 2.23 -0.34
C GLU A 44 5.15 3.08 -1.37
N ILE A 45 4.18 2.48 -2.06
CA ILE A 45 3.27 3.19 -2.98
C ILE A 45 2.51 4.27 -2.21
N LEU A 46 1.86 3.93 -1.10
CA LEU A 46 1.10 4.89 -0.29
C LEU A 46 1.98 6.06 0.18
N ARG A 47 3.20 5.76 0.64
CA ARG A 47 4.16 6.76 1.09
C ARG A 47 4.63 7.70 -0.03
N ASP A 48 4.88 7.17 -1.22
CA ASP A 48 5.37 7.95 -2.37
C ASP A 48 4.35 9.01 -2.80
N TYR A 49 3.05 8.67 -2.72
CA TYR A 49 1.95 9.60 -2.96
C TYR A 49 1.58 10.48 -1.76
N GLY A 50 2.31 10.39 -0.65
CA GLY A 50 2.02 11.14 0.58
C GLY A 50 0.69 10.75 1.24
N ILE A 51 0.16 9.57 0.93
CA ILE A 51 -1.07 9.05 1.53
C ILE A 51 -0.71 8.37 2.84
N GLY A 52 -1.09 9.07 3.92
CA GLY A 52 -0.49 8.96 5.24
C GLY A 52 -0.51 7.58 5.89
N MET A 53 0.63 7.25 6.50
CA MET A 53 0.88 6.29 7.58
C MET A 53 2.25 6.70 8.18
N ASP A 54 2.44 6.69 9.51
CA ASP A 54 3.73 7.08 10.11
C ASP A 54 4.85 6.08 9.75
N ASN A 55 4.50 4.79 9.59
CA ASN A 55 5.36 3.73 9.11
C ASN A 55 6.72 3.66 9.85
N THR A 56 6.72 3.85 11.17
CA THR A 56 7.93 4.08 11.96
C THR A 56 8.95 2.92 11.89
N CYS A 57 8.50 1.68 11.71
CA CYS A 57 9.41 0.53 11.59
C CYS A 57 9.98 0.31 10.17
N GLY A 58 9.53 1.07 9.16
CA GLY A 58 10.00 0.91 7.78
C GLY A 58 9.69 -0.45 7.14
N GLY A 59 8.66 -1.16 7.63
CA GLY A 59 8.24 -2.45 7.07
C GLY A 59 8.99 -3.66 7.65
N ALA A 60 9.62 -3.51 8.81
CA ALA A 60 10.32 -4.57 9.54
C ALA A 60 9.40 -5.48 10.38
N LEU A 61 8.08 -5.40 10.21
CA LEU A 61 7.09 -6.14 10.99
C LEU A 61 7.22 -5.92 12.52
N ALA A 62 7.64 -4.72 12.91
CA ALA A 62 7.86 -4.37 14.31
C ALA A 62 6.80 -3.40 14.89
N CYS A 63 5.86 -2.93 14.06
CA CYS A 63 4.73 -2.09 14.45
C CYS A 63 3.49 -2.43 13.61
N ALA A 64 2.36 -1.81 13.92
CA ALA A 64 1.09 -1.97 13.18
C ALA A 64 0.62 -0.69 12.43
N GLU A 65 1.40 0.40 12.47
CA GLU A 65 1.06 1.71 11.86
C GLU A 65 0.77 1.70 10.35
N CYS A 66 1.16 0.64 9.65
CA CYS A 66 0.89 0.44 8.23
C CYS A 66 -0.44 -0.27 7.95
N HIS A 67 -1.34 -0.31 8.94
CA HIS A 67 -2.64 -0.94 8.90
C HIS A 67 -3.51 -0.36 7.79
N VAL A 68 -4.03 -1.25 6.96
CA VAL A 68 -5.03 -0.97 5.93
C VAL A 68 -6.15 -1.99 6.03
N VAL A 69 -7.32 -1.65 5.51
CA VAL A 69 -8.43 -2.58 5.40
C VAL A 69 -8.74 -2.79 3.92
N LEU A 70 -8.65 -4.04 3.46
CA LEU A 70 -9.02 -4.40 2.11
C LEU A 70 -10.54 -4.59 2.00
N ASP A 71 -11.10 -4.29 0.83
CA ASP A 71 -12.44 -4.79 0.52
C ASP A 71 -12.41 -6.32 0.34
N ALA A 72 -13.58 -6.95 0.32
CA ALA A 72 -13.69 -8.40 0.28
C ALA A 72 -13.10 -9.02 -1.00
N GLU A 73 -13.25 -8.35 -2.14
CA GLU A 73 -12.71 -8.82 -3.42
C GLU A 73 -11.18 -8.74 -3.45
N SER A 74 -10.63 -7.63 -2.95
CA SER A 74 -9.19 -7.40 -2.86
C SER A 74 -8.52 -8.31 -1.84
N ALA A 75 -9.18 -8.55 -0.70
CA ALA A 75 -8.69 -9.51 0.30
C ALA A 75 -8.55 -10.92 -0.28
N ALA A 76 -9.43 -11.33 -1.19
CA ALA A 76 -9.35 -12.64 -1.86
C ALA A 76 -8.23 -12.72 -2.92
N ARG A 77 -7.68 -11.58 -3.36
CA ARG A 77 -6.62 -11.49 -4.37
C ARG A 77 -5.21 -11.41 -3.76
N VAL A 78 -5.09 -11.21 -2.45
CA VAL A 78 -3.80 -11.17 -1.74
C VAL A 78 -3.57 -12.44 -0.93
N PRO A 79 -2.32 -12.86 -0.72
CA PRO A 79 -2.01 -13.94 0.23
C PRO A 79 -2.56 -13.60 1.62
N PRO A 80 -3.05 -14.58 2.40
CA PRO A 80 -3.49 -14.33 3.77
C PRO A 80 -2.34 -13.81 4.65
N PRO A 81 -2.63 -13.10 5.74
CA PRO A 81 -1.60 -12.67 6.68
C PRO A 81 -0.87 -13.87 7.29
N HIS A 82 0.43 -13.72 7.52
CA HIS A 82 1.21 -14.69 8.27
C HIS A 82 0.97 -14.56 9.77
N GLU A 83 1.38 -15.57 10.56
CA GLU A 83 1.17 -15.59 12.01
C GLU A 83 1.79 -14.35 12.70
N GLU A 84 3.02 -13.99 12.35
CA GLU A 84 3.70 -12.79 12.87
C GLU A 84 2.96 -11.48 12.49
N GLU A 85 2.29 -11.46 11.33
CA GLU A 85 1.45 -10.32 10.93
C GLU A 85 0.19 -10.24 11.79
N LEU A 86 -0.45 -11.38 12.06
CA LEU A 86 -1.61 -11.46 12.94
C LEU A 86 -1.28 -11.02 14.36
N GLU A 87 -0.14 -11.44 14.90
CA GLU A 87 0.33 -10.99 16.22
C GLU A 87 0.44 -9.47 16.30
N LYS A 88 0.90 -8.81 15.24
CA LYS A 88 0.98 -7.34 15.18
C LYS A 88 -0.38 -6.69 14.99
N LEU A 89 -1.25 -7.27 14.18
CA LEU A 89 -2.61 -6.79 13.98
C LEU A 89 -3.45 -6.87 15.27
N ASP A 90 -3.22 -7.86 16.12
CA ASP A 90 -3.89 -8.01 17.41
C ASP A 90 -3.55 -6.92 18.44
N GLU A 91 -2.48 -6.14 18.20
CA GLU A 91 -2.11 -4.98 19.01
C GLU A 91 -2.96 -3.73 18.68
N LEU A 92 -3.73 -3.75 17.58
CA LEU A 92 -4.53 -2.62 17.11
C LEU A 92 -5.75 -2.37 18.00
N PRO A 93 -6.13 -1.10 18.23
CA PRO A 93 -7.33 -0.76 18.99
C PRO A 93 -8.62 -1.17 18.27
N MET A 94 -8.59 -1.26 16.93
CA MET A 94 -9.72 -1.67 16.12
C MET A 94 -9.25 -2.56 14.97
N LEU A 95 -9.74 -3.79 14.95
CA LEU A 95 -9.45 -4.78 13.93
C LEU A 95 -10.71 -5.11 13.13
N TYR A 96 -10.53 -5.27 11.81
CA TYR A 96 -11.56 -5.69 10.84
C TYR A 96 -11.14 -6.99 10.17
N ASP A 97 -12.10 -7.78 9.69
CA ASP A 97 -11.84 -9.11 9.07
C ASP A 97 -10.77 -9.09 7.96
N ASN A 98 -10.74 -8.01 7.16
CA ASN A 98 -9.80 -7.85 6.04
C ASN A 98 -8.67 -6.87 6.37
N SER A 99 -8.32 -6.72 7.64
CA SER A 99 -7.18 -5.90 8.08
C SER A 99 -5.88 -6.55 7.68
N ARG A 100 -4.96 -5.74 7.17
CA ARG A 100 -3.62 -6.16 6.76
C ARG A 100 -2.60 -5.10 7.11
N LEU A 101 -1.36 -5.51 7.24
CA LEU A 101 -0.22 -4.62 7.24
C LEU A 101 0.22 -4.40 5.79
N SER A 102 0.00 -3.20 5.26
CA SER A 102 0.35 -2.86 3.87
C SER A 102 1.84 -3.06 3.56
N CYS A 103 2.70 -3.08 4.60
CA CYS A 103 4.12 -3.38 4.46
C CYS A 103 4.44 -4.85 4.16
N GLN A 104 3.48 -5.76 4.38
CA GLN A 104 3.61 -7.20 4.15
C GLN A 104 2.94 -7.65 2.84
N ILE A 105 2.36 -6.73 2.08
CA ILE A 105 1.76 -7.02 0.77
C ILE A 105 2.66 -6.44 -0.31
N ILE A 106 3.15 -7.32 -1.18
CA ILE A 106 3.92 -6.95 -2.37
C ILE A 106 2.95 -6.80 -3.54
N TRP A 107 3.00 -5.64 -4.20
CA TRP A 107 2.24 -5.34 -5.40
C TRP A 107 2.65 -6.25 -6.54
N SER A 108 1.65 -6.72 -7.27
CA SER A 108 1.79 -7.27 -8.61
C SER A 108 0.77 -6.59 -9.52
N ASP A 109 1.11 -6.37 -10.78
CA ASP A 109 0.25 -5.73 -11.77
C ASP A 109 -1.04 -6.52 -12.04
N GLU A 110 -1.03 -7.83 -11.77
CA GLU A 110 -2.24 -8.67 -11.75
C GLU A 110 -3.25 -8.23 -10.66
N MET A 111 -2.78 -7.48 -9.66
CA MET A 111 -3.59 -6.88 -8.60
C MET A 111 -4.18 -5.52 -9.01
N SER A 112 -3.96 -5.02 -10.23
CA SER A 112 -4.54 -3.75 -10.68
C SER A 112 -6.03 -3.62 -10.32
N GLY A 113 -6.39 -2.45 -9.80
CA GLY A 113 -7.72 -2.18 -9.25
C GLY A 113 -7.94 -2.66 -7.80
N LEU A 114 -6.90 -3.19 -7.12
CA LEU A 114 -6.96 -3.50 -5.70
C LEU A 114 -7.44 -2.28 -4.92
N THR A 115 -8.40 -2.49 -4.03
CA THR A 115 -9.04 -1.42 -3.26
C THR A 115 -8.80 -1.62 -1.76
N LEU A 116 -8.33 -0.56 -1.11
CA LEU A 116 -8.11 -0.50 0.32
C LEU A 116 -8.61 0.82 0.91
N LYS A 117 -8.76 0.85 2.23
CA LYS A 117 -9.01 2.07 2.99
C LYS A 117 -8.03 2.22 4.14
N LEU A 118 -7.76 3.47 4.50
CA LEU A 118 -7.05 3.82 5.73
C LEU A 118 -8.06 3.87 6.90
N PRO A 119 -7.87 3.06 7.95
CA PRO A 119 -8.69 3.15 9.15
C PRO A 119 -8.41 4.46 9.91
N GLN A 120 -9.39 4.92 10.69
CA GLN A 120 -9.29 6.16 11.47
C GLN A 120 -8.26 6.05 12.60
N GLU A 121 -8.15 4.87 13.21
CA GLU A 121 -7.24 4.58 14.32
C GLU A 121 -6.28 3.47 13.91
N THR A 122 -5.07 3.51 14.43
CA THR A 122 -4.01 2.51 14.23
C THR A 122 -3.22 2.34 15.51
#